data_AF-A0A5K1AQ15-F1
#
_entry.id   AF-A0A5K1AQ15-F1
#
_cell.length_a   1.000
_cell.length_b   1.000
_cell.length_c   1.000
_cell.angle_alpha   90.00
_cell.angle_beta   90.00
_cell.angle_gamma   90.00
#
_symmetry.space_group_name_H-M   'P 1'
#
loop_
_entity.id
_entity.type
_entity.pdbx_description
1 polymer ?
#
loop_
_entity_poly.entity_id
_entity_poly.type
_entity_poly.pdbx_seq_one_letter_code
_entity_poly.pdbx_strand_id
1 'polypeptide(L)' 'MGVFTFVCRSNGGDWSAKQLSGDLEGSASSTFDLQRRLVQAALSCDSSGPVQSSFSLITPSSAVFQ' A
#
# COMPACT_ATOMS: atom_id res chain seq x y z
N MET A 1 -15.75 -5.85 6.95
CA MET A 1 -14.44 -6.04 6.30
C MET A 1 -14.22 -4.87 5.36
N GLY A 2 -13.42 -3.89 5.77
CA GLY A 2 -12.99 -2.82 4.87
C GLY A 2 -11.87 -3.34 3.96
N VAL A 3 -12.06 -3.22 2.64
CA VAL A 3 -10.99 -3.50 1.68
C VAL A 3 -10.22 -2.21 1.49
N PHE A 4 -8.93 -2.24 1.83
CA PHE A 4 -8.03 -1.11 1.65
C PHE A 4 -7.17 -1.36 0.42
N THR A 5 -7.38 -0.56 -0.62
CA THR A 5 -6.59 -0.64 -1.85
C THR A 5 -5.51 0.43 -1.82
N PHE A 6 -4.24 0.01 -1.89
CA PHE A 6 -3.10 0.91 -1.94
C PHE A 6 -2.40 0.83 -3.29
N VAL A 7 -2.11 2.00 -3.85
CA VAL A 7 -1.34 2.17 -5.07
C VAL A 7 0.10 2.45 -4.68
N CYS A 8 0.99 1.47 -4.89
CA CYS A 8 2.40 1.59 -4.55
C CYS A 8 3.22 1.97 -5.80
N ARG A 9 4.01 3.02 -5.70
CA ARG A 9 4.90 3.54 -6.76
C ARG A 9 6.34 3.55 -6.26
N SER A 10 7.25 3.00 -7.06
CA SER A 10 8.69 3.19 -6.86
C SER A 10 9.18 4.38 -7.67
N ASN A 11 10.01 5.24 -7.06
CA ASN A 11 10.66 6.36 -7.72
C ASN A 11 12.12 6.45 -7.24
N GLY A 12 13.07 6.10 -8.11
CA GLY A 12 14.50 6.41 -7.90
C GLY A 12 15.18 5.76 -6.68
N GLY A 13 14.60 4.71 -6.10
CA GLY A 13 15.12 4.03 -4.89
C GLY A 13 14.15 4.06 -3.72
N ASP A 14 13.20 5.00 -3.72
CA ASP A 14 12.18 5.12 -2.69
C ASP A 14 10.82 4.62 -3.17
N TRP A 15 10.07 4.07 -2.24
CA TRP A 15 8.71 3.59 -2.44
C TRP A 15 7.72 4.52 -1.77
N SER A 16 6.67 4.85 -2.49
CA SER A 16 5.56 5.66 -2.00
C SER A 16 4.28 4.89 -2.25
N ALA A 17 3.29 5.02 -1.37
CA ALA A 17 2.01 4.39 -1.53
C ALA A 17 0.90 5.31 -1.05
N LYS A 18 -0.20 5.30 -1.80
CA LYS A 18 -1.39 6.07 -1.49
C LYS A 18 -2.62 5.21 -1.60
N GLN A 19 -3.55 5.35 -0.66
CA GLN A 19 -4.84 4.70 -0.71
C GLN A 19 -5.65 5.19 -1.91
N LEU A 20 -6.26 4.26 -2.65
CA LEU A 20 -7.08 4.57 -3.83
C LEU A 20 -8.39 5.27 -3.44
N SER A 21 -9.00 4.87 -2.34
CA SER A 21 -10.21 5.46 -1.79
C SER A 21 -9.99 5.81 -0.33
N GLY A 22 -9.24 6.88 -0.09
CA GLY A 22 -8.98 7.45 1.24
C GLY A 22 -7.76 8.38 1.25
N ASP A 23 -7.41 8.85 2.45
CA ASP A 23 -6.29 9.78 2.69
C ASP A 23 -5.08 9.10 3.36
N LEU A 24 -5.05 7.76 3.45
CA LEU A 24 -3.88 7.07 3.97
C LEU A 24 -2.76 7.05 2.93
N GLU A 25 -1.61 7.58 3.31
CA GLU A 25 -0.38 7.56 2.52
C GLU A 25 0.80 7.10 3.36
N GLY A 26 1.81 6.57 2.68
CA GLY A 26 3.05 6.13 3.30
C GLY A 26 4.20 6.13 2.31
N SER A 27 5.40 6.30 2.81
CA SER A 27 6.64 6.21 2.02
C SER A 27 7.66 5.37 2.77
N ALA A 28 8.54 4.66 2.07
CA ALA A 28 9.63 3.89 2.67
C ALA A 28 10.69 3.60 1.61
N SER A 29 11.92 3.36 2.05
CA SER A 29 13.00 2.98 1.13
C SER A 29 12.90 1.51 0.66
N SER A 30 12.01 0.71 1.26
CA SER A 30 11.78 -0.69 0.89
C SER A 30 10.30 -1.05 0.88
N THR A 31 9.90 -1.94 -0.02
CA THR A 31 8.52 -2.42 -0.17
C THR A 31 8.00 -3.07 1.11
N PHE A 32 8.85 -3.81 1.82
CA PHE A 32 8.48 -4.49 3.05
C PHE A 32 8.09 -3.50 4.16
N ASP A 33 8.90 -2.45 4.34
CA ASP A 33 8.61 -1.41 5.32
C ASP A 33 7.40 -0.57 4.92
N LEU A 34 7.23 -0.31 3.62
CA LEU A 34 6.05 0.36 3.09
C LEU A 34 4.78 -0.40 3.42
N GLN A 35 4.73 -1.70 3.13
CA GLN A 35 3.57 -2.54 3.41
C GLN A 35 3.24 -2.56 4.91
N ARG A 36 4.25 -2.71 5.78
CA ARG A 36 4.04 -2.68 7.23
C ARG A 36 3.44 -1.35 7.70
N ARG A 37 3.94 -0.21 7.20
CA ARG A 37 3.39 1.12 7.54
C ARG A 37 1.94 1.26 7.07
N LEU A 38 1.62 0.82 5.85
CA LEU A 38 0.25 0.90 5.31
C LEU A 38 -0.73 -0.01 6.04
N VAL A 39 -0.31 -1.23 6.39
CA VAL A 39 -1.15 -2.16 7.18
C VAL A 39 -1.45 -1.57 8.55
N GLN A 40 -0.45 -0.98 9.22
CA GLN A 40 -0.65 -0.28 10.48
C GLN A 40 -1.58 0.93 10.33
N ALA A 41 -1.42 1.70 9.25
CA ALA A 41 -2.29 2.84 8.94
C ALA A 41 -3.75 2.38 8.71
N ALA A 42 -3.96 1.28 7.97
CA ALA A 42 -5.27 0.68 7.75
C ALA A 42 -5.90 0.17 9.06
N LEU A 43 -5.13 -0.53 9.89
CA LEU A 43 -5.56 -0.99 11.22
C LEU A 43 -5.95 0.16 12.14
N SER A 44 -5.19 1.26 12.12
CA SER A 44 -5.51 2.45 12.92
C SER A 44 -6.75 3.18 12.41
N CYS A 45 -7.03 3.10 11.10
CA CYS A 45 -8.16 3.76 10.47
C CYS A 45 -9.47 2.96 10.63
N ASP A 46 -9.40 1.63 10.57
CA ASP A 46 -10.53 0.72 10.82
C ASP A 46 -10.27 -0.09 12.10
N SER A 47 -10.64 0.48 13.25
CA SER A 47 -10.59 -0.22 14.56
C SER A 47 -11.65 -1.33 14.71
N SER A 48 -12.37 -1.71 13.65
CA SER A 48 -13.63 -2.47 13.76
C SER A 48 -13.67 -3.80 12.99
N GLY A 49 -12.59 -4.27 12.37
CA GLY A 49 -12.61 -5.60 11.77
C GLY A 49 -11.31 -6.04 11.08
N PRO A 50 -11.28 -7.28 10.56
CA PRO A 50 -10.16 -7.77 9.77
C PRO A 50 -9.97 -6.89 8.52
N VAL A 51 -8.80 -6.27 8.42
CA VAL A 51 -8.40 -5.43 7.29
C VAL A 51 -7.87 -6.29 6.16
N GLN A 52 -8.44 -6.16 4.96
CA GLN A 52 -7.94 -6.82 3.77
C GLN A 52 -7.22 -5.78 2.91
N SER A 53 -5.90 -5.74 2.98
CA SER A 53 -5.07 -4.81 2.21
C SER A 53 -4.66 -5.43 0.88
N SER A 54 -5.05 -4.81 -0.24
CA SER A 54 -4.59 -5.16 -1.58
C SER A 54 -3.54 -4.16 -2.06
N PHE A 55 -2.38 -4.66 -2.51
CA PHE A 55 -1.25 -3.84 -2.93
C PHE A 55 -1.00 -4.03 -4.43
N SER A 56 -1.22 -2.96 -5.19
CA SER A 56 -0.83 -2.90 -6.60
C SER A 56 0.51 -2.20 -6.72
N LEU A 57 1.58 -2.98 -6.92
CA LEU A 57 2.94 -2.48 -7.10
C LEU A 57 3.14 -2.06 -8.56
N ILE A 58 3.27 -0.77 -8.81
CA ILE A 58 3.63 -0.24 -10.12
C ILE A 58 5.17 -0.17 -10.18
N THR A 59 5.80 -1.27 -10.59
CA THR A 59 7.21 -1.26 -10.96
C THR A 59 7.35 -1.09 -12.47
N PRO A 60 8.38 -0.39 -12.96
CA PRO A 60 8.69 -0.36 -14.39
C PRO A 60 9.05 -1.74 -14.98
N SER A 61 9.08 -2.79 -14.16
CA SER A 61 9.35 -4.19 -14.55
C SER A 61 8.17 -5.14 -14.31
N SER A 62 6.97 -4.66 -13.98
CA SER A 62 5.77 -5.52 -13.90
C SER A 62 5.04 -5.50 -15.24
N ALA A 63 5.59 -6.26 -16.19
CA ALA A 63 4.77 -6.83 -17.25
C ALA A 63 3.65 -7.66 -16.59
N VAL A 64 2.44 -7.50 -17.14
CA VAL A 64 1.30 -8.40 -16.92
C VAL A 64 1.77 -9.85 -16.81
N PHE A 65 1.43 -10.52 -15.72
CA PHE A 65 1.32 -11.98 -15.71
C PHE A 65 -0.13 -12.34 -15.45
N GLN A 66 -0.64 -13.13 -16.40
CA GLN A 66 -2.01 -13.59 -16.61
C GLN A 66 -2.46 -14.59 -15.55
#